data_AF-A0A7X6RS43-F1
#
_entry.id   AF-A0A7X6RS43-F1
#
_cell.length_a   1.000
_cell.length_b   1.000
_cell.length_c   1.000
_cell.angle_alpha   90.00
_cell.angle_beta   90.00
_cell.angle_gamma   90.00
#
_symmetry.space_group_name_H-M   'P 1'
#
loop_
_entity.id
_entity.type
_entity.pdbx_description
1 polymer ?
#
loop_
_entity_poly.entity_id
_entity_poly.type
_entity_poly.pdbx_seq_one_letter_code
_entity_poly.pdbx_strand_id
1 'polypeptide(L)'
;MVDEKAPPRKQGLHGWKAAGAVFGCGTLAAFGVFGVVIALLGSFLTTLSSGFGDTEQPQGAAEAGAAETTSPRDEFVADKFDLCRISLPSISGVSLNLDEDSEGPVDTAIEGGDSTEDNLVRSDECAGVVHPTVAATTPWEFQFSYRAIIFSPDGGRDQLSQSDLEEWRDEAQASLSGFQEGEELDFLDQAYYVYGSTPGGGSEYIAVARKRSAVLQFSMVSEDDNTPAHFENEVAKFEAHLDLALQNLIPA
;
A
#
# COMPACT_ATOMS: atom_id res chain seq x y z
N MET A 1 84.59 35.78 -4.94
CA MET A 1 83.41 35.01 -4.50
C MET A 1 83.05 35.51 -3.11
N VAL A 2 82.08 36.41 -3.05
CA VAL A 2 81.47 37.03 -1.86
C VAL A 2 80.02 37.24 -2.31
N ASP A 3 79.01 36.64 -1.69
CA ASP A 3 78.41 37.01 -0.40
C ASP A 3 77.63 35.80 0.12
N GLU A 4 77.89 35.34 1.34
CA GLU A 4 76.96 34.43 2.04
C GLU A 4 76.48 35.12 3.31
N LYS A 5 75.25 35.66 3.22
CA LYS A 5 74.56 36.42 4.27
C LYS A 5 74.00 35.48 5.34
N ALA A 6 74.15 35.92 6.59
CA ALA A 6 73.69 35.30 7.83
C ALA A 6 72.16 34.94 7.85
N PRO A 7 71.74 33.96 8.67
CA PRO A 7 70.39 33.38 8.62
C PRO A 7 69.31 34.30 9.25
N PRO A 8 68.13 34.43 8.64
CA PRO A 8 67.04 35.22 9.21
C PRO A 8 66.27 34.47 10.33
N ARG A 9 66.00 35.23 11.40
CA ARG A 9 65.29 34.83 12.63
C ARG A 9 63.84 34.44 12.35
N LYS A 10 63.38 33.37 13.00
CA LYS A 10 61.97 32.96 13.10
C LYS A 10 61.17 34.01 13.86
N GLN A 11 60.07 34.47 13.28
CA GLN A 11 59.00 35.18 13.97
C GLN A 11 57.70 34.43 13.67
N GLY A 12 57.17 33.73 14.66
CA GLY A 12 55.91 33.02 14.54
C GLY A 12 54.74 33.99 14.53
N LEU A 13 53.74 33.71 13.68
CA LEU A 13 52.38 34.17 13.90
C LEU A 13 51.43 32.98 13.76
N HIS A 14 50.60 32.83 14.78
CA HIS A 14 49.70 31.71 15.04
C HIS A 14 48.72 31.44 13.89
N GLY A 15 48.75 30.22 13.35
CA GLY A 15 47.87 29.75 12.28
C GLY A 15 46.39 29.53 12.67
N TRP A 16 45.96 29.89 13.88
CA TRP A 16 44.54 29.77 14.26
C TRP A 16 43.69 30.94 13.72
N LYS A 17 44.24 32.16 13.59
CA LYS A 17 43.41 33.34 13.30
C LYS A 17 43.07 33.57 11.81
N ALA A 18 43.54 32.71 10.90
CA ALA A 18 43.23 32.83 9.46
C ALA A 18 42.03 31.97 9.02
N ALA A 19 41.55 31.01 9.82
CA ALA A 19 40.44 30.13 9.43
C ALA A 19 39.04 30.74 9.66
N GLY A 20 38.92 31.77 10.50
CA GLY A 20 37.61 32.39 10.81
C GLY A 20 37.07 33.37 9.77
N ALA A 21 37.91 33.84 8.83
CA ALA A 21 37.52 34.90 7.90
C ALA A 21 36.95 34.38 6.55
N VAL A 22 37.06 33.09 6.25
CA VAL A 22 36.58 32.51 4.97
C VAL A 22 35.24 31.77 5.12
N PHE A 23 34.79 31.48 6.34
CA PHE A 23 33.46 30.90 6.61
C PHE A 23 32.32 31.94 6.71
N GLY A 24 32.62 33.23 6.59
CA GLY A 24 31.66 34.32 6.83
C GLY A 24 30.97 34.92 5.61
N CYS A 25 31.33 34.52 4.37
CA CYS A 25 30.74 35.12 3.16
C CYS A 25 29.93 34.12 2.29
N GLY A 26 30.16 32.81 2.43
CA GLY A 26 29.45 31.80 1.62
C GLY A 26 28.03 31.48 2.11
N THR A 27 27.76 31.57 3.41
CA THR A 27 26.47 31.19 4.01
C THR A 27 25.39 32.26 3.90
N LEU A 28 25.74 33.54 3.71
CA LEU A 28 24.76 34.62 3.61
C LEU A 28 24.14 34.73 2.20
N ALA A 29 24.85 34.28 1.15
CA ALA A 29 24.31 34.22 -0.21
C ALA A 29 23.27 33.09 -0.39
N ALA A 30 23.44 31.96 0.29
CA ALA A 30 22.57 30.80 0.14
C ALA A 30 21.14 31.03 0.70
N PHE A 31 21.01 31.72 1.84
CA PHE A 31 19.69 32.03 2.41
C PHE A 31 18.96 33.17 1.70
N GLY A 32 19.68 34.07 1.01
CA GLY A 32 19.08 35.15 0.23
C GLY A 32 18.38 34.66 -1.03
N VAL A 33 18.99 33.71 -1.76
CA VAL A 33 18.43 33.20 -3.02
C VAL A 33 17.26 32.23 -2.77
N PHE A 34 17.36 31.38 -1.74
CA PHE A 34 16.28 30.44 -1.40
C PHE A 34 15.01 31.16 -0.92
N GLY A 35 15.17 32.27 -0.18
CA GLY A 35 14.04 33.11 0.25
C GLY A 35 13.33 33.80 -0.92
N VAL A 36 14.06 34.25 -1.94
CA VAL A 36 13.48 34.88 -3.14
C VAL A 36 12.71 33.86 -4.00
N VAL A 37 13.21 32.64 -4.13
CA VAL A 37 12.52 31.57 -4.89
C VAL A 37 11.21 31.17 -4.21
N ILE A 38 11.21 31.02 -2.87
CA ILE A 38 9.99 30.71 -2.10
C ILE A 38 8.99 31.88 -2.16
N ALA A 39 9.46 33.13 -2.09
CA ALA A 39 8.58 34.31 -2.19
C ALA A 39 7.95 34.46 -3.59
N LEU A 40 8.68 34.13 -4.66
CA LEU A 40 8.15 34.13 -6.03
C LEU A 40 7.14 32.99 -6.25
N LEU A 41 7.39 31.79 -5.72
CA LEU A 41 6.44 30.67 -5.79
C LEU A 41 5.16 30.94 -4.98
N GLY A 42 5.27 31.56 -3.79
CA GLY A 42 4.12 31.95 -2.98
C GLY A 42 3.25 33.03 -3.62
N SER A 43 3.85 33.93 -4.42
CA SER A 43 3.12 34.98 -5.15
C SER A 43 2.38 34.41 -6.38
N PHE A 44 2.88 33.35 -6.99
CA PHE A 44 2.18 32.67 -8.09
C PHE A 44 0.92 31.91 -7.61
N LEU A 45 0.98 31.27 -6.44
CA LEU A 45 -0.16 30.53 -5.88
C LEU A 45 -1.29 31.45 -5.40
N THR A 46 -0.97 32.64 -4.86
CA THR A 46 -1.98 33.62 -4.42
C THR A 46 -2.68 34.35 -5.57
N THR A 47 -2.06 34.43 -6.75
CA THR A 47 -2.69 35.01 -7.95
C THR A 47 -3.66 34.03 -8.64
N LEU A 48 -3.52 32.72 -8.39
CA LEU A 48 -4.48 31.70 -8.85
C LEU A 48 -5.66 31.50 -7.88
N SER A 49 -5.52 31.84 -6.59
CA SER A 49 -6.59 31.67 -5.59
C SER A 49 -7.52 32.87 -5.42
N SER A 50 -7.25 34.02 -6.06
CA SER A 50 -8.08 35.23 -5.94
C SER A 50 -9.26 35.28 -6.92
N GLY A 51 -9.70 34.11 -7.39
CA GLY A 51 -10.71 33.95 -8.42
C GLY A 51 -12.02 33.30 -8.02
N PHE A 52 -12.28 32.92 -6.76
CA PHE A 52 -13.63 32.51 -6.32
C PHE A 52 -13.85 32.87 -4.84
N GLY A 53 -15.02 33.44 -4.56
CA GLY A 53 -15.27 34.30 -3.41
C GLY A 53 -15.47 33.65 -2.05
N ASP A 54 -15.52 34.55 -1.07
CA ASP A 54 -15.69 34.40 0.37
C ASP A 54 -16.67 33.32 0.83
N THR A 55 -16.23 32.52 1.80
CA THR A 55 -16.99 32.33 3.05
C THR A 55 -16.05 31.94 4.19
N GLU A 56 -16.24 32.58 5.34
CA GLU A 56 -15.44 32.51 6.57
C GLU A 56 -15.20 31.07 7.09
N GLN A 57 -13.94 30.76 7.46
CA GLN A 57 -13.64 29.73 8.46
C GLN A 57 -12.39 30.13 9.26
N PRO A 58 -12.39 30.03 10.61
CA PRO A 58 -11.31 30.51 11.45
C PRO A 58 -10.07 29.62 11.38
N GLN A 59 -8.92 30.29 11.46
CA GLN A 59 -7.58 29.74 11.52
C GLN A 59 -7.38 28.84 12.76
N GLY A 60 -7.03 27.58 12.51
CA GLY A 60 -6.38 26.66 13.44
C GLY A 60 -5.24 25.97 12.67
N ALA A 61 -4.05 25.99 13.24
CA ALA A 61 -2.77 25.86 12.55
C ALA A 61 -2.53 24.50 11.88
N ALA A 62 -1.78 24.57 10.79
CA ALA A 62 -1.11 23.46 10.16
C ALA A 62 -0.16 22.77 11.15
N GLU A 63 -0.40 21.48 11.38
CA GLU A 63 0.59 20.55 11.91
C GLU A 63 0.88 19.55 10.80
N ALA A 64 2.11 19.61 10.27
CA ALA A 64 2.63 18.57 9.42
C ALA A 64 3.00 17.37 10.31
N GLY A 65 2.45 16.19 10.00
CA GLY A 65 2.94 14.91 10.52
C GLY A 65 2.05 14.24 11.55
N ALA A 66 1.07 13.47 11.06
CA ALA A 66 0.70 12.17 11.58
C ALA A 66 -0.06 11.45 10.47
N ALA A 67 0.29 10.20 10.18
CA ALA A 67 -0.66 9.31 9.51
C ALA A 67 -1.93 9.37 10.35
N GLU A 68 -3.02 9.86 9.77
CA GLU A 68 -4.32 9.87 10.42
C GLU A 68 -4.65 8.39 10.66
N THR A 69 -4.43 7.93 11.89
CA THR A 69 -4.81 6.59 12.34
C THR A 69 -6.32 6.56 12.20
N THR A 70 -6.77 6.01 11.09
CA THR A 70 -8.17 5.93 10.74
C THR A 70 -8.75 4.86 11.64
N SER A 71 -9.32 5.30 12.76
CA SER A 71 -10.10 4.42 13.61
C SER A 71 -11.18 3.74 12.76
N PRO A 72 -11.45 2.45 12.97
CA PRO A 72 -12.56 1.77 12.31
C PRO A 72 -13.84 2.60 12.41
N ARG A 73 -14.61 2.62 11.33
CA ARG A 73 -15.89 3.33 11.33
C ARG A 73 -16.89 2.60 12.22
N ASP A 74 -17.78 3.36 12.85
CA ASP A 74 -18.86 2.78 13.66
C ASP A 74 -19.98 2.19 12.77
N GLU A 75 -20.11 2.70 11.54
CA GLU A 75 -21.20 2.34 10.61
C GLU A 75 -20.65 1.73 9.32
N PHE A 76 -21.36 0.68 8.86
CA PHE A 76 -21.11 0.05 7.57
C PHE A 76 -21.73 0.85 6.43
N VAL A 77 -20.95 1.09 5.38
CA VAL A 77 -21.37 1.88 4.21
C VAL A 77 -21.29 1.02 2.96
N ALA A 78 -22.42 0.36 2.64
CA ALA A 78 -22.50 -0.68 1.62
C ALA A 78 -22.02 -0.24 0.24
N ASP A 79 -22.32 0.99 -0.19
CA ASP A 79 -21.94 1.53 -1.50
C ASP A 79 -20.44 1.83 -1.64
N LYS A 80 -19.68 1.73 -0.54
CA LYS A 80 -18.23 1.92 -0.51
C LYS A 80 -17.47 0.62 -0.31
N PHE A 81 -18.15 -0.46 0.08
CA PHE A 81 -17.54 -1.77 0.25
C PHE A 81 -17.65 -2.57 -1.06
N ASP A 82 -16.75 -2.25 -1.99
CA ASP A 82 -16.61 -2.97 -3.26
C ASP A 82 -15.13 -3.02 -3.61
N LEU A 83 -14.47 -4.11 -3.19
CA LEU A 83 -13.02 -4.23 -3.38
C LEU A 83 -12.66 -4.39 -4.86
N CYS A 84 -13.48 -5.10 -5.64
CA CYS A 84 -13.21 -5.38 -7.04
C CYS A 84 -13.33 -4.13 -7.92
N ARG A 85 -14.36 -3.29 -7.73
CA ARG A 85 -14.62 -2.15 -8.62
C ARG A 85 -14.09 -0.83 -8.09
N ILE A 86 -13.87 -0.71 -6.78
CA ILE A 86 -13.41 0.53 -6.15
C ILE A 86 -11.97 0.40 -5.65
N SER A 87 -11.67 -0.60 -4.81
CA SER A 87 -10.36 -0.67 -4.15
C SER A 87 -9.24 -1.11 -5.09
N LEU A 88 -9.34 -2.31 -5.70
CA LEU A 88 -8.28 -2.87 -6.54
C LEU A 88 -7.87 -1.96 -7.71
N PRO A 89 -8.78 -1.34 -8.48
CA PRO A 89 -8.41 -0.46 -9.58
C PRO A 89 -7.73 0.83 -9.14
N SER A 90 -7.85 1.21 -7.86
CA SER A 90 -7.27 2.44 -7.31
C SER A 90 -5.85 2.25 -6.74
N ILE A 91 -5.35 1.01 -6.70
CA ILE A 91 -4.03 0.69 -6.14
C ILE A 91 -2.93 1.21 -7.07
N SER A 92 -2.25 2.26 -6.61
CA SER A 92 -1.11 2.82 -7.33
C SER A 92 0.09 1.89 -7.20
N GLY A 93 0.59 1.38 -8.32
CA GLY A 93 1.78 0.52 -8.38
C GLY A 93 1.51 -0.92 -8.83
N VAL A 94 0.24 -1.32 -8.90
CA VAL A 94 -0.18 -2.56 -9.56
C VAL A 94 -0.67 -2.21 -10.96
N SER A 95 -0.13 -2.87 -11.98
CA SER A 95 -0.65 -2.78 -13.33
C SER A 95 -1.68 -3.89 -13.54
N LEU A 96 -2.90 -3.66 -13.05
CA LEU A 96 -4.02 -4.60 -13.09
C LEU A 96 -5.08 -4.12 -14.08
N ASN A 97 -5.49 -4.99 -14.99
CA ASN A 97 -6.65 -4.81 -15.86
C ASN A 97 -7.71 -5.83 -15.46
N LEU A 98 -8.76 -5.41 -14.77
CA LEU A 98 -9.88 -6.28 -14.42
C LEU A 98 -10.85 -6.42 -15.59
N ASP A 99 -11.49 -7.59 -15.67
CA ASP A 99 -12.57 -7.85 -16.61
C ASP A 99 -13.80 -7.00 -16.23
N GLU A 100 -14.53 -6.53 -17.26
CA GLU A 100 -15.67 -5.61 -17.05
C GLU A 100 -16.93 -6.31 -16.53
N ASP A 101 -16.92 -7.64 -16.40
CA ASP A 101 -18.10 -8.48 -16.17
C ASP A 101 -18.44 -8.73 -14.68
N SER A 102 -17.80 -8.02 -13.74
CA SER A 102 -18.14 -8.16 -12.31
C SER A 102 -19.56 -7.63 -12.01
N GLU A 103 -20.42 -8.52 -11.52
CA GLU A 103 -21.80 -8.20 -11.09
C GLU A 103 -21.82 -7.32 -9.82
N GLY A 104 -20.69 -7.24 -9.12
CA GLY A 104 -20.49 -6.51 -7.87
C GLY A 104 -20.79 -7.35 -6.63
N PRO A 105 -20.65 -6.75 -5.43
CA PRO A 105 -20.69 -7.48 -4.17
C PRO A 105 -22.08 -8.04 -3.86
N VAL A 106 -22.09 -9.27 -3.35
CA VAL A 106 -23.28 -10.00 -2.91
C VAL A 106 -23.35 -10.01 -1.39
N ASP A 107 -24.55 -9.77 -0.87
CA ASP A 107 -24.84 -9.80 0.56
C ASP A 107 -25.61 -11.05 0.95
N THR A 108 -25.10 -11.77 1.94
CA THR A 108 -25.68 -13.00 2.46
C THR A 108 -25.66 -13.04 3.98
N ALA A 109 -26.47 -13.91 4.57
CA ALA A 109 -26.30 -14.31 5.97
C ALA A 109 -25.07 -15.23 6.13
N ILE A 110 -24.53 -15.35 7.36
CA ILE A 110 -23.37 -16.20 7.67
C ILE A 110 -23.54 -17.64 7.15
N GLU A 111 -24.72 -18.24 7.40
CA GLU A 111 -25.08 -19.61 6.98
C GLU A 111 -25.60 -19.68 5.52
N GLY A 112 -25.52 -18.58 4.78
CA GLY A 112 -26.09 -18.42 3.44
C GLY A 112 -27.57 -17.98 3.44
N GLY A 113 -28.04 -17.53 2.28
CA GLY A 113 -29.37 -16.96 2.09
C GLY A 113 -29.42 -15.45 2.34
N ASP A 114 -30.63 -14.91 2.51
CA ASP A 114 -30.86 -13.47 2.63
C ASP A 114 -30.23 -12.89 3.91
N SER A 115 -29.55 -11.75 3.78
CA SER A 115 -28.93 -11.03 4.90
C SER A 115 -29.93 -10.20 5.71
N THR A 116 -29.56 -9.86 6.95
CA THR A 116 -30.26 -8.91 7.82
C THR A 116 -29.30 -7.86 8.36
N GLU A 117 -29.81 -6.79 8.99
CA GLU A 117 -28.97 -5.71 9.52
C GLU A 117 -27.98 -6.18 10.60
N ASP A 118 -28.29 -7.27 11.31
CA ASP A 118 -27.47 -7.88 12.36
C ASP A 118 -26.72 -9.17 11.91
N ASN A 119 -26.97 -9.63 10.68
CA ASN A 119 -26.35 -10.81 10.09
C ASN A 119 -26.03 -10.54 8.62
N LEU A 120 -24.82 -10.04 8.39
CA LEU A 120 -24.39 -9.56 7.08
C LEU A 120 -22.98 -10.03 6.78
N VAL A 121 -22.85 -10.80 5.71
CA VAL A 121 -21.58 -11.12 5.07
C VAL A 121 -21.61 -10.60 3.65
N ARG A 122 -20.55 -9.90 3.27
CA ARG A 122 -20.37 -9.37 1.93
C ARG A 122 -19.24 -10.14 1.24
N SER A 123 -19.49 -10.59 0.01
CA SER A 123 -18.49 -11.30 -0.80
C SER A 123 -18.55 -10.82 -2.24
N ASP A 124 -17.43 -10.91 -2.93
CA ASP A 124 -17.34 -10.65 -4.36
C ASP A 124 -16.16 -11.44 -4.95
N GLU A 125 -16.16 -11.58 -6.27
CA GLU A 125 -15.06 -12.12 -7.03
C GLU A 125 -14.84 -11.32 -8.32
N CYS A 126 -13.59 -11.20 -8.72
CA CYS A 126 -13.22 -10.59 -9.99
C CYS A 126 -11.96 -11.23 -10.55
N ALA A 127 -11.88 -11.23 -11.88
CA ALA A 127 -10.75 -11.74 -12.63
C ALA A 127 -10.16 -10.65 -13.52
N GLY A 128 -8.97 -10.90 -14.03
CA GLY A 128 -8.32 -10.05 -14.99
C GLY A 128 -6.87 -10.44 -15.23
N VAL A 129 -6.06 -9.45 -15.56
CA VAL A 129 -4.66 -9.65 -15.91
C VAL A 129 -3.78 -8.68 -15.13
N VAL A 130 -2.78 -9.22 -14.44
CA VAL A 130 -1.70 -8.45 -13.82
C VAL A 130 -0.51 -8.40 -14.78
N HIS A 131 0.07 -7.22 -14.95
CA HIS A 131 1.35 -7.04 -15.62
C HIS A 131 2.43 -6.83 -14.55
N PRO A 132 3.26 -7.85 -14.26
CA PRO A 132 4.30 -7.72 -13.24
C PRO A 132 5.27 -6.59 -13.61
N THR A 133 5.86 -5.95 -12.59
CA THR A 133 6.77 -4.82 -12.82
C THR A 133 8.07 -5.21 -13.51
N VAL A 134 8.44 -6.50 -13.46
CA VAL A 134 9.62 -7.01 -14.16
C VAL A 134 9.34 -7.04 -15.66
N ALA A 135 10.00 -6.15 -16.42
CA ALA A 135 9.70 -5.83 -17.82
C ALA A 135 9.84 -6.98 -18.86
N ALA A 136 10.10 -8.21 -18.43
CA ALA A 136 10.32 -9.38 -19.30
C ALA A 136 9.38 -10.56 -19.02
N THR A 137 8.43 -10.44 -18.08
CA THR A 137 7.47 -11.51 -17.77
C THR A 137 6.21 -11.40 -18.63
N THR A 138 5.70 -12.54 -19.06
CA THR A 138 4.33 -12.63 -19.58
C THR A 138 3.33 -12.07 -18.56
N PRO A 139 2.21 -11.47 -19.01
CA PRO A 139 1.13 -11.09 -18.12
C PRO A 139 0.61 -12.32 -17.37
N TRP A 140 0.19 -12.13 -16.13
CA TRP A 140 -0.35 -13.21 -15.29
C TRP A 140 -1.86 -13.13 -15.27
N GLU A 141 -2.52 -14.27 -15.38
CA GLU A 141 -3.95 -14.35 -15.09
C GLU A 141 -4.13 -14.09 -13.60
N PHE A 142 -5.13 -13.29 -13.26
CA PHE A 142 -5.39 -12.85 -11.90
C PHE A 142 -6.83 -13.16 -11.53
N GLN A 143 -7.01 -13.72 -10.34
CA GLN A 143 -8.31 -13.88 -9.70
C GLN A 143 -8.22 -13.38 -8.28
N PHE A 144 -9.24 -12.64 -7.87
CA PHE A 144 -9.40 -12.16 -6.51
C PHE A 144 -10.80 -12.47 -6.03
N SER A 145 -10.88 -12.98 -4.81
CA SER A 145 -12.14 -13.19 -4.11
C SER A 145 -12.01 -12.77 -2.66
N TYR A 146 -13.12 -12.34 -2.08
CA TYR A 146 -13.16 -12.04 -0.66
C TYR A 146 -14.49 -12.43 -0.02
N ARG A 147 -14.41 -12.65 1.29
CA ARG A 147 -15.55 -12.82 2.17
C ARG A 147 -15.32 -11.99 3.43
N ALA A 148 -16.21 -11.02 3.67
CA ALA A 148 -16.13 -10.09 4.79
C ALA A 148 -17.36 -10.17 5.68
N ILE A 149 -17.19 -10.67 6.90
CA ILE A 149 -18.26 -10.75 7.89
C ILE A 149 -18.42 -9.37 8.53
N ILE A 150 -19.46 -8.64 8.12
CA ILE A 150 -19.73 -7.28 8.59
C ILE A 150 -20.42 -7.31 9.94
N PHE A 151 -21.50 -8.08 10.06
CA PHE A 151 -22.29 -8.24 11.28
C PHE A 151 -22.56 -9.72 11.57
N SER A 152 -22.49 -10.09 12.85
CA SER A 152 -22.80 -11.44 13.33
C SER A 152 -23.70 -11.34 14.56
N PRO A 153 -24.85 -12.03 14.59
CA PRO A 153 -25.84 -11.90 15.66
C PRO A 153 -25.30 -12.40 17.01
N ASP A 154 -24.47 -13.43 16.99
CA ASP A 154 -23.84 -14.02 18.19
C ASP A 154 -22.46 -13.41 18.51
N GLY A 155 -22.05 -12.39 17.76
CA GLY A 155 -20.68 -11.89 17.77
C GLY A 155 -19.71 -12.89 17.13
N GLY A 156 -18.45 -12.90 17.58
CA GLY A 156 -17.48 -13.93 17.16
C GLY A 156 -16.98 -13.82 15.72
N ARG A 157 -17.10 -12.66 15.07
CA ARG A 157 -16.61 -12.42 13.71
C ARG A 157 -15.15 -12.85 13.51
N ASP A 158 -14.31 -12.65 14.52
CA ASP A 158 -12.89 -13.04 14.47
C ASP A 158 -12.68 -14.56 14.47
N GLN A 159 -13.54 -15.32 15.16
CA GLN A 159 -13.46 -16.79 15.13
C GLN A 159 -13.98 -17.33 13.79
N LEU A 160 -15.05 -16.73 13.27
CA LEU A 160 -15.59 -17.11 11.97
C LEU A 160 -14.58 -16.81 10.85
N SER A 161 -13.98 -15.62 10.82
CA SER A 161 -12.97 -15.28 9.81
C SER A 161 -11.68 -16.09 9.95
N GLN A 162 -11.34 -16.55 11.17
CA GLN A 162 -10.25 -17.50 11.35
C GLN A 162 -10.58 -18.87 10.74
N SER A 163 -11.83 -19.34 10.91
CA SER A 163 -12.29 -20.59 10.27
C SER A 163 -12.29 -20.47 8.75
N ASP A 164 -12.80 -19.35 8.21
CA ASP A 164 -12.79 -19.07 6.77
C ASP A 164 -11.36 -19.06 6.21
N LEU A 165 -10.39 -18.49 6.94
CA LEU A 165 -8.98 -18.46 6.54
C LEU A 165 -8.38 -19.88 6.45
N GLU A 166 -8.68 -20.73 7.44
CA GLU A 166 -8.19 -22.11 7.47
C GLU A 166 -8.82 -22.96 6.35
N GLU A 167 -10.12 -22.79 6.11
CA GLU A 167 -10.83 -23.44 5.02
C GLU A 167 -10.26 -23.04 3.65
N TRP A 168 -10.12 -21.74 3.39
CA TRP A 168 -9.59 -21.26 2.10
C TRP A 168 -8.14 -21.67 1.87
N ARG A 169 -7.32 -21.71 2.93
CA ARG A 169 -5.96 -22.26 2.85
C ARG A 169 -5.98 -23.73 2.44
N ASP A 170 -6.82 -24.53 3.07
CA ASP A 170 -6.90 -25.97 2.80
C ASP A 170 -7.46 -26.24 1.40
N GLU A 171 -8.40 -25.43 0.93
CA GLU A 171 -8.91 -25.44 -0.45
C GLU A 171 -7.84 -25.08 -1.48
N ALA A 172 -7.04 -24.03 -1.22
CA ALA A 172 -5.93 -23.63 -2.07
C ALA A 172 -4.84 -24.71 -2.17
N GLN A 173 -4.60 -25.48 -1.10
CA GLN A 173 -3.71 -26.64 -1.14
C GLN A 173 -4.28 -27.77 -1.99
N ALA A 174 -5.59 -28.03 -1.86
CA ALA A 174 -6.27 -29.10 -2.58
C ALA A 174 -6.42 -28.82 -4.08
N SER A 175 -6.47 -27.54 -4.49
CA SER A 175 -6.60 -27.15 -5.90
C SER A 175 -5.32 -27.36 -6.72
N LEU A 176 -4.15 -27.39 -6.07
CA LEU A 176 -2.85 -27.45 -6.72
C LEU A 176 -2.23 -28.86 -6.69
N SER A 177 -1.77 -29.34 -7.85
CA SER A 177 -1.03 -30.60 -7.94
C SER A 177 0.43 -30.41 -7.54
N GLY A 178 0.89 -31.14 -6.52
CA GLY A 178 2.27 -31.06 -6.06
C GLY A 178 2.62 -29.72 -5.41
N PHE A 179 1.66 -29.15 -4.67
CA PHE A 179 1.82 -27.85 -4.02
C PHE A 179 3.03 -27.82 -3.08
N GLN A 180 3.60 -26.63 -2.97
CA GLN A 180 4.58 -26.25 -1.96
C GLN A 180 3.98 -25.13 -1.13
N GLU A 181 4.14 -25.22 0.18
CA GLU A 181 3.83 -24.11 1.08
C GLU A 181 4.97 -23.11 1.04
N GLY A 182 4.59 -21.84 0.97
CA GLY A 182 5.48 -20.73 1.20
C GLY A 182 5.79 -20.50 2.68
N GLU A 183 6.67 -19.55 2.95
CA GLU A 183 6.78 -18.97 4.29
C GLU A 183 5.53 -18.11 4.60
N GLU A 184 5.29 -17.82 5.88
CA GLU A 184 4.24 -16.87 6.26
C GLU A 184 4.52 -15.50 5.62
N LEU A 185 3.53 -14.91 4.97
CA LEU A 185 3.67 -13.60 4.36
C LEU A 185 3.43 -12.53 5.42
N ASP A 186 4.34 -11.56 5.48
CA ASP A 186 4.11 -10.30 6.19
C ASP A 186 3.14 -9.45 5.34
N PHE A 187 1.85 -9.81 5.43
CA PHE A 187 0.77 -9.21 4.64
C PHE A 187 -0.53 -9.18 5.46
N LEU A 188 -1.04 -7.97 5.73
CA LEU A 188 -2.25 -7.75 6.54
C LEU A 188 -2.10 -8.29 7.98
N ASP A 189 -3.13 -8.91 8.57
CA ASP A 189 -3.04 -9.45 9.94
C ASP A 189 -2.42 -10.85 9.96
N GLN A 190 -2.69 -11.64 8.93
CA GLN A 190 -2.23 -13.02 8.78
C GLN A 190 -2.35 -13.43 7.32
N ALA A 191 -1.32 -14.05 6.75
CA ALA A 191 -1.36 -14.51 5.37
C ALA A 191 -0.52 -15.76 5.13
N TYR A 192 -1.05 -16.63 4.27
CA TYR A 192 -0.43 -17.85 3.82
C TYR A 192 -0.36 -17.83 2.30
N TYR A 193 0.63 -18.48 1.72
CA TYR A 193 0.59 -18.78 0.31
C TYR A 193 1.07 -20.18 -0.02
N VAL A 194 0.54 -20.67 -1.12
CA VAL A 194 0.86 -21.95 -1.71
C VAL A 194 1.12 -21.75 -3.19
N TYR A 195 1.97 -22.58 -3.76
CA TYR A 195 2.21 -22.54 -5.20
C TYR A 195 2.46 -23.94 -5.75
N GLY A 196 2.15 -24.12 -7.03
CA GLY A 196 2.22 -25.42 -7.67
C GLY A 196 2.03 -25.32 -9.17
N SER A 197 2.07 -26.46 -9.84
CA SER A 197 1.83 -26.53 -11.28
C SER A 197 0.34 -26.60 -11.58
N THR A 198 -0.10 -25.88 -12.60
CA THR A 198 -1.46 -25.99 -13.11
C THR A 198 -1.57 -27.19 -14.07
N PRO A 199 -2.77 -27.77 -14.25
CA PRO A 199 -3.00 -28.81 -15.26
C PRO A 199 -2.74 -28.34 -16.71
N GLY A 200 -2.85 -27.03 -16.98
CA GLY A 200 -2.66 -26.42 -18.29
C GLY A 200 -1.19 -26.12 -18.65
N GLY A 201 -0.28 -26.28 -17.69
CA GLY A 201 1.10 -25.80 -17.80
C GLY A 201 1.26 -24.40 -17.20
N GLY A 202 2.45 -24.12 -16.69
CA GLY A 202 2.74 -22.92 -15.89
C GLY A 202 2.68 -23.17 -14.38
N SER A 203 2.80 -22.09 -13.62
CA SER A 203 2.77 -22.08 -12.16
C SER A 203 1.64 -21.20 -11.67
N GLU A 204 0.84 -21.70 -10.74
CA GLU A 204 -0.16 -20.95 -10.01
C GLU A 204 0.31 -20.68 -8.59
N TYR A 205 0.04 -19.47 -8.14
CA TYR A 205 0.37 -18.95 -6.82
C TYR A 205 -0.91 -18.45 -6.18
N ILE A 206 -1.25 -18.99 -5.00
CA ILE A 206 -2.45 -18.63 -4.27
C ILE A 206 -2.04 -18.07 -2.92
N ALA A 207 -2.37 -16.81 -2.65
CA ALA A 207 -2.23 -16.20 -1.33
C ALA A 207 -3.61 -16.08 -0.69
N VAL A 208 -3.74 -16.55 0.53
CA VAL A 208 -4.93 -16.40 1.37
C VAL A 208 -4.55 -15.53 2.56
N ALA A 209 -5.25 -14.43 2.74
CA ALA A 209 -4.95 -13.45 3.78
C ALA A 209 -6.19 -13.07 4.57
N ARG A 210 -5.98 -12.67 5.80
CA ARG A 210 -7.03 -12.18 6.68
C ARG A 210 -6.69 -10.78 7.18
N LYS A 211 -7.71 -9.93 7.22
CA LYS A 211 -7.70 -8.66 7.93
C LYS A 211 -9.00 -8.53 8.70
N ARG A 212 -8.93 -8.45 10.03
CA ARG A 212 -10.10 -8.39 10.92
C ARG A 212 -11.06 -9.57 10.65
N SER A 213 -12.29 -9.26 10.24
CA SER A 213 -13.34 -10.23 9.89
C SER A 213 -13.49 -10.48 8.39
N ALA A 214 -12.49 -10.11 7.58
CA ALA A 214 -12.44 -10.41 6.15
C ALA A 214 -11.30 -11.37 5.80
N VAL A 215 -11.61 -12.33 4.94
CA VAL A 215 -10.66 -13.24 4.30
C VAL A 215 -10.63 -12.92 2.80
N LEU A 216 -9.43 -12.87 2.26
CA LEU A 216 -9.12 -12.53 0.88
C LEU A 216 -8.32 -13.67 0.26
N GLN A 217 -8.54 -13.93 -1.03
CA GLN A 217 -7.72 -14.84 -1.81
C GLN A 217 -7.26 -14.16 -3.09
N PHE A 218 -5.98 -14.29 -3.39
CA PHE A 218 -5.37 -13.89 -4.65
C PHE A 218 -4.87 -15.16 -5.33
N SER A 219 -5.33 -15.47 -6.54
CA SER A 219 -4.71 -16.45 -7.42
C SER A 219 -4.05 -15.74 -8.59
N MET A 220 -2.79 -16.09 -8.86
CA MET A 220 -2.03 -15.61 -10.01
C MET A 220 -1.46 -16.79 -10.77
N VAL A 221 -1.78 -16.90 -12.07
CA VAL A 221 -1.25 -17.94 -12.94
C VAL A 221 -0.25 -17.33 -13.91
N SER A 222 0.95 -17.90 -13.94
CA SER A 222 1.99 -17.54 -14.88
C SER A 222 2.31 -18.71 -15.80
N GLU A 223 2.35 -18.46 -17.10
CA GLU A 223 2.80 -19.44 -18.09
C GLU A 223 4.31 -19.69 -18.05
N ASP A 224 5.07 -18.72 -17.53
CA ASP A 224 6.52 -18.81 -17.37
C ASP A 224 6.90 -19.39 -16.00
N ASP A 225 8.08 -20.03 -15.92
CA ASP A 225 8.71 -20.39 -14.66
C ASP A 225 9.14 -19.11 -13.91
N ASN A 226 8.23 -18.57 -13.11
CA ASN A 226 8.51 -17.50 -12.17
C ASN A 226 8.98 -18.05 -10.82
N THR A 227 9.61 -17.19 -10.01
CA THR A 227 9.99 -17.56 -8.65
C THR A 227 8.91 -17.12 -7.67
N PRO A 228 8.71 -17.84 -6.55
CA PRO A 228 7.81 -17.40 -5.48
C PRO A 228 8.06 -15.96 -5.03
N ALA A 229 9.33 -15.53 -4.94
CA ALA A 229 9.70 -14.17 -4.57
C ALA A 229 9.14 -13.09 -5.53
N HIS A 230 8.93 -13.42 -6.82
CA HIS A 230 8.27 -12.48 -7.74
C HIS A 230 6.79 -12.33 -7.39
N PHE A 231 6.12 -13.44 -7.09
CA PHE A 231 4.72 -13.42 -6.66
C PHE A 231 4.54 -12.64 -5.36
N GLU A 232 5.38 -12.91 -4.35
CA GLU A 232 5.37 -12.20 -3.07
C GLU A 232 5.49 -10.68 -3.28
N ASN A 233 6.42 -10.25 -4.13
CA ASN A 233 6.62 -8.84 -4.46
C ASN A 233 5.43 -8.21 -5.19
N GLU A 234 4.71 -8.96 -6.03
CA GLU A 234 3.50 -8.46 -6.70
C GLU A 234 2.31 -8.38 -5.74
N VAL A 235 2.10 -9.40 -4.89
CA VAL A 235 1.04 -9.42 -3.87
C VAL A 235 1.25 -8.32 -2.82
N ALA A 236 2.48 -8.10 -2.37
CA ALA A 236 2.78 -7.07 -1.37
C ALA A 236 2.34 -5.66 -1.79
N LYS A 237 2.22 -5.38 -3.10
CA LYS A 237 1.75 -4.08 -3.60
C LYS A 237 0.28 -3.80 -3.28
N PHE A 238 -0.51 -4.84 -3.03
CA PHE A 238 -1.92 -4.71 -2.66
C PHE A 238 -2.09 -4.33 -1.19
N GLU A 239 -1.09 -4.60 -0.35
CA GLU A 239 -1.21 -4.59 1.11
C GLU A 239 -1.64 -3.23 1.65
N ALA A 240 -0.85 -2.19 1.40
CA ALA A 240 -1.06 -0.88 2.02
C ALA A 240 -2.45 -0.30 1.71
N HIS A 241 -2.97 -0.56 0.51
CA HIS A 241 -4.29 -0.08 0.13
C HIS A 241 -5.40 -0.93 0.74
N LEU A 242 -5.27 -2.26 0.72
CA LEU A 242 -6.27 -3.16 1.28
C LEU A 242 -6.32 -3.08 2.80
N ASP A 243 -5.19 -2.92 3.47
CA ASP A 243 -5.11 -2.68 4.92
C ASP A 243 -5.96 -1.46 5.29
N LEU A 244 -5.71 -0.33 4.62
CA LEU A 244 -6.45 0.91 4.83
C LEU A 244 -7.95 0.74 4.48
N ALA A 245 -8.26 0.11 3.35
CA ALA A 245 -9.64 -0.08 2.92
C ALA A 245 -10.41 -0.94 3.94
N LEU A 246 -9.89 -2.09 4.33
CA LEU A 246 -10.55 -3.02 5.25
C LEU A 246 -10.62 -2.47 6.68
N GLN A 247 -9.60 -1.73 7.11
CA GLN A 247 -9.63 -1.04 8.41
C GLN A 247 -10.76 0.00 8.46
N ASN A 248 -11.00 0.72 7.36
CA ASN A 248 -12.02 1.77 7.28
C ASN A 248 -13.43 1.25 6.99
N LEU A 249 -13.55 0.18 6.21
CA LEU A 249 -14.84 -0.27 5.67
C LEU A 249 -15.51 -1.33 6.54
N ILE A 250 -14.76 -2.06 7.36
CA ILE A 250 -15.31 -3.02 8.32
C ILE A 250 -15.57 -2.30 9.66
N PRO A 251 -16.78 -2.38 10.24
CA PRO A 251 -17.04 -1.77 11.54
C PRO A 251 -16.22 -2.37 12.68
N ALA A 252 -15.98 -1.58 13.73
CA ALA A 252 -15.34 -2.01 14.99
C ALA A 252 -15.87 -3.35 15.50
#